data_AF-A0AAW6JNI9-F1
#
_entry.id   AF-A0AAW6JNI9-F1
#
_cell.length_a   1.000
_cell.length_b   1.000
_cell.length_c   1.000
_cell.angle_alpha   90.00
_cell.angle_beta   90.00
_cell.angle_gamma   90.00
#
_symmetry.space_group_name_H-M   'P 1'
#
loop_
_entity.id
_entity.type
_entity.pdbx_description
1 polymer ?
#
loop_
_entity_poly.entity_id
_entity_poly.type
_entity_poly.pdbx_seq_one_letter_code
_entity_poly.pdbx_strand_id
1 'polypeptide(L)'
;MRYSLVSRVRGAFLGAFLGENLANPNSFNLGKIAVLGTESFISLGKLDVDDWLKRQQQAGIELETNINSWGQIILATLPVAIFFHEDTEKMREKILEVQKVWNRQNEPVVRDASLIIGYAIAQSLNEKLNPHSLISETVSFLDKTSTSIPQQLIKVNDLLNKGAGLEIAQRELSSPEKLTSNIGLAFYCFVSTLEDFPLTVLRANQNHDFANQDVTSAIAGVLSGSYNSTVGIPVNWQISPLVTNSPAWGLENFTQILKLADTMMAVWSGVYNFRDDCGECAETRYTIFAAPHIIRRR
;
A
#
# COMPACT_ATOMS: atom_id res chain seq x y z
N MET A 1 3.67 16.29 -14.39
CA MET A 1 3.81 14.83 -14.30
C MET A 1 5.26 14.47 -14.06
N ARG A 2 5.65 14.26 -12.79
CA ARG A 2 7.05 14.02 -12.39
C ARG A 2 7.46 12.56 -12.69
N TYR A 3 6.51 11.63 -12.54
CA TYR A 3 6.68 10.22 -12.85
C TYR A 3 5.39 9.64 -13.45
N SER A 4 5.51 8.62 -14.31
CA SER A 4 4.33 7.93 -14.85
C SER A 4 3.52 7.27 -13.71
N LEU A 5 2.20 7.19 -13.89
CA LEU A 5 1.31 6.52 -12.93
C LEU A 5 1.74 5.07 -12.68
N VAL A 6 2.06 4.33 -13.75
CA VAL A 6 2.56 2.95 -13.66
C VAL A 6 3.83 2.87 -12.82
N SER A 7 4.79 3.79 -12.98
CA SER A 7 6.01 3.81 -12.16
C SER A 7 5.71 4.04 -10.68
N ARG A 8 4.71 4.89 -10.36
CA ARG A 8 4.29 5.14 -8.98
C ARG A 8 3.53 3.98 -8.37
N VAL A 9 2.70 3.29 -9.15
CA VAL A 9 2.00 2.08 -8.71
C VAL A 9 2.98 0.94 -8.45
N ARG A 10 3.94 0.71 -9.36
CA ARG A 10 5.07 -0.21 -9.12
C ARG A 10 5.82 0.20 -7.85
N GLY A 11 6.11 1.49 -7.71
CA GLY A 11 6.77 2.06 -6.52
C GLY A 11 6.01 1.76 -5.22
N ALA A 12 4.67 1.85 -5.22
CA ALA A 12 3.85 1.56 -4.05
C ALA A 12 3.95 0.09 -3.61
N PHE A 13 3.78 -0.85 -4.54
CA PHE A 13 3.91 -2.29 -4.24
C PHE A 13 5.32 -2.66 -3.79
N LEU A 14 6.33 -2.20 -4.53
CA LEU A 14 7.73 -2.45 -4.18
C LEU A 14 8.14 -1.78 -2.88
N GLY A 15 7.59 -0.60 -2.60
CA GLY A 15 7.82 0.13 -1.38
C GLY A 15 7.37 -0.64 -0.15
N ALA A 16 6.13 -1.17 -0.15
CA ALA A 16 5.67 -2.04 0.94
C ALA A 16 6.56 -3.27 1.09
N PHE A 17 6.85 -3.93 -0.03
CA PHE A 17 7.63 -5.16 -0.04
C PHE A 17 9.04 -4.94 0.55
N LEU A 18 9.74 -3.91 0.09
CA LEU A 18 11.08 -3.58 0.58
C LEU A 18 11.04 -3.09 2.03
N GLY A 19 10.01 -2.34 2.39
CA GLY A 19 9.79 -1.88 3.77
C GLY A 19 9.67 -3.05 4.74
N GLU A 20 8.81 -4.02 4.46
CA GLU A 20 8.69 -5.24 5.25
C GLU A 20 10.01 -6.04 5.25
N ASN A 21 10.60 -6.25 4.07
CA ASN A 21 11.76 -7.13 3.93
C ASN A 21 12.98 -6.64 4.70
N LEU A 22 13.27 -5.34 4.62
CA LEU A 22 14.40 -4.74 5.33
C LEU A 22 14.22 -4.72 6.84
N ALA A 23 12.97 -4.67 7.32
CA ALA A 23 12.67 -4.67 8.75
C ALA A 23 12.59 -6.07 9.36
N ASN A 24 12.09 -7.05 8.62
CA ASN A 24 11.99 -8.43 9.09
C ASN A 24 12.34 -9.42 7.97
N PRO A 25 13.63 -9.76 7.81
CA PRO A 25 14.08 -10.67 6.76
C PRO A 25 13.66 -12.13 6.98
N ASN A 26 12.94 -12.45 8.05
CA ASN A 26 12.54 -13.81 8.41
C ASN A 26 11.01 -14.04 8.28
N SER A 27 10.20 -13.01 8.09
CA SER A 27 8.73 -13.11 7.96
C SER A 27 8.21 -12.15 6.92
N PHE A 28 7.64 -12.69 5.84
CA PHE A 28 7.21 -11.93 4.65
C PHE A 28 5.76 -12.22 4.26
N ASN A 29 4.83 -11.86 5.15
CA ASN A 29 3.44 -12.24 5.04
C ASN A 29 2.48 -11.06 4.95
N LEU A 30 2.93 -9.81 5.16
CA LEU A 30 2.01 -8.67 5.27
C LEU A 30 1.23 -8.42 3.97
N GLY A 31 1.85 -8.53 2.80
CA GLY A 31 1.17 -8.29 1.52
C GLY A 31 0.59 -9.52 0.82
N LYS A 32 0.59 -10.71 1.43
CA LYS A 32 -0.02 -11.92 0.81
C LYS A 32 -1.46 -11.68 0.38
N ILE A 33 -2.27 -11.10 1.26
CA ILE A 33 -3.69 -10.82 0.97
C ILE A 33 -3.82 -9.74 -0.11
N ALA A 34 -2.91 -8.76 -0.14
CA ALA A 34 -2.87 -7.73 -1.18
C ALA A 34 -2.58 -8.32 -2.56
N VAL A 35 -1.67 -9.31 -2.65
CA VAL A 35 -1.40 -10.04 -3.90
C VAL A 35 -2.64 -10.77 -4.39
N LEU A 36 -3.28 -11.57 -3.53
CA LEU A 36 -4.51 -12.31 -3.88
C LEU A 36 -5.63 -11.37 -4.34
N GLY A 37 -5.74 -10.19 -3.74
CA GLY A 37 -6.68 -9.16 -4.15
C GLY A 37 -6.38 -8.58 -5.50
N THR A 38 -5.10 -8.30 -5.74
CA THR A 38 -4.65 -7.79 -7.03
C THR A 38 -4.92 -8.80 -8.14
N GLU A 39 -4.69 -10.09 -7.89
CA GLU A 39 -5.06 -11.16 -8.82
C GLU A 39 -6.57 -11.23 -9.07
N SER A 40 -7.40 -11.04 -8.04
CA SER A 40 -8.85 -10.95 -8.18
C SER A 40 -9.24 -9.79 -9.09
N PHE A 41 -8.73 -8.58 -8.84
CA PHE A 41 -8.92 -7.41 -9.70
C PHE A 41 -8.48 -7.67 -11.15
N ILE A 42 -7.32 -8.30 -11.35
CA ILE A 42 -6.82 -8.65 -12.68
C ILE A 42 -7.77 -9.59 -13.39
N SER A 43 -8.25 -10.63 -12.70
CA SER A 43 -9.10 -11.66 -13.29
C SER A 43 -10.51 -11.20 -13.60
N LEU A 44 -11.06 -10.29 -12.79
CA LEU A 44 -12.48 -9.89 -12.87
C LEU A 44 -12.68 -8.47 -13.42
N GLY A 45 -11.64 -7.64 -13.43
CA GLY A 45 -11.71 -6.24 -13.84
C GLY A 45 -12.50 -5.34 -12.91
N LYS A 46 -12.83 -5.83 -11.71
CA LYS A 46 -13.63 -5.14 -10.69
C LYS A 46 -13.31 -5.71 -9.31
N LEU A 47 -13.71 -4.99 -8.27
CA LEU A 47 -13.72 -5.54 -6.92
C LEU A 47 -14.79 -6.63 -6.81
N ASP A 48 -14.39 -7.80 -6.32
CA ASP A 48 -15.27 -8.90 -5.95
C ASP A 48 -14.76 -9.50 -4.63
N VAL A 49 -15.46 -9.16 -3.55
CA VAL A 49 -15.01 -9.52 -2.19
C VAL A 49 -15.13 -11.03 -1.94
N ASP A 50 -16.09 -11.69 -2.59
CA ASP A 50 -16.30 -13.13 -2.44
C ASP A 50 -15.18 -13.93 -3.14
N ASP A 51 -14.77 -13.52 -4.34
CA ASP A 51 -13.62 -14.12 -5.03
C ASP A 51 -12.32 -13.93 -4.23
N TRP A 52 -12.12 -12.73 -3.69
CA TRP A 52 -10.95 -12.44 -2.85
C TRP A 52 -10.91 -13.30 -1.58
N LEU A 53 -12.04 -13.41 -0.87
CA LEU A 53 -12.15 -14.26 0.31
C LEU A 53 -11.92 -15.74 -0.03
N LYS A 54 -12.45 -16.21 -1.16
CA LYS A 54 -12.22 -17.57 -1.64
C LYS A 54 -10.75 -17.83 -1.90
N ARG A 55 -10.03 -16.91 -2.55
CA ARG A 55 -8.57 -17.00 -2.78
C ARG A 55 -7.80 -17.06 -1.47
N GLN A 56 -8.18 -16.22 -0.50
CA GLN A 56 -7.56 -16.23 0.84
C GLN A 56 -7.75 -17.58 1.55
N GLN A 57 -8.96 -18.14 1.52
CA GLN A 57 -9.27 -19.44 2.11
C GLN A 57 -8.47 -20.57 1.45
N GLN A 58 -8.36 -20.54 0.11
CA GLN A 58 -7.57 -21.50 -0.66
C GLN A 58 -6.07 -21.42 -0.34
N ALA A 59 -5.57 -20.22 -0.04
CA ALA A 59 -4.19 -20.00 0.40
C ALA A 59 -3.95 -20.37 1.88
N GLY A 60 -4.99 -20.77 2.63
CA GLY A 60 -4.88 -21.15 4.04
C GLY A 60 -4.50 -20.00 4.97
N ILE A 61 -4.84 -18.75 4.61
CA ILE A 61 -4.48 -17.57 5.40
C ILE A 61 -5.54 -17.31 6.48
N GLU A 62 -5.19 -17.56 7.72
CA GLU A 62 -6.00 -17.23 8.89
C GLU A 62 -5.55 -15.90 9.51
N LEU A 63 -6.51 -15.01 9.77
CA LEU A 63 -6.24 -13.72 10.40
C LEU A 63 -6.49 -13.82 11.91
N GLU A 64 -5.44 -13.55 12.70
CA GLU A 64 -5.49 -13.52 14.15
C GLU A 64 -5.76 -12.12 14.70
N THR A 65 -6.03 -12.02 15.99
CA THR A 65 -6.22 -10.74 16.70
C THR A 65 -4.88 -10.17 17.15
N ASN A 66 -4.01 -9.88 16.19
CA ASN A 66 -2.70 -9.32 16.46
C ASN A 66 -2.35 -8.25 15.42
N ILE A 67 -1.35 -7.44 15.75
CA ILE A 67 -0.89 -6.31 14.94
C ILE A 67 -0.33 -6.71 13.57
N ASN A 68 0.22 -7.92 13.41
CA ASN A 68 0.68 -8.39 12.11
C ASN A 68 -0.50 -8.70 11.19
N SER A 69 -1.55 -9.34 11.72
CA SER A 69 -2.81 -9.53 11.00
C SER A 69 -3.51 -8.20 10.71
N TRP A 70 -3.43 -7.22 11.61
CA TRP A 70 -3.91 -5.86 11.31
C TRP A 70 -3.10 -5.18 10.21
N GLY A 71 -1.77 -5.34 10.21
CA GLY A 71 -0.90 -4.90 9.12
C GLY A 71 -1.25 -5.57 7.78
N GLN A 72 -1.55 -6.87 7.80
CA GLN A 72 -2.04 -7.60 6.62
C GLN A 72 -3.35 -7.02 6.10
N ILE A 73 -4.32 -6.74 6.98
CA ILE A 73 -5.60 -6.14 6.58
C ILE A 73 -5.39 -4.74 6.00
N ILE A 74 -4.51 -3.93 6.59
CA ILE A 74 -4.19 -2.58 6.07
C ILE A 74 -3.58 -2.69 4.67
N LEU A 75 -2.54 -3.49 4.49
CA LEU A 75 -1.90 -3.66 3.17
C LEU A 75 -2.82 -4.35 2.17
N ALA A 76 -3.75 -5.20 2.59
CA ALA A 76 -4.76 -5.78 1.71
C ALA A 76 -5.64 -4.71 1.03
N THR A 77 -5.77 -3.52 1.61
CA THR A 77 -6.49 -2.40 0.97
C THR A 77 -5.69 -1.68 -0.12
N LEU A 78 -4.39 -1.96 -0.25
CA LEU A 78 -3.50 -1.35 -1.25
C LEU A 78 -4.04 -1.43 -2.68
N PRO A 79 -4.40 -2.62 -3.23
CA PRO A 79 -4.96 -2.68 -4.58
C PRO A 79 -6.30 -1.95 -4.70
N VAL A 80 -7.11 -1.85 -3.65
CA VAL A 80 -8.34 -1.06 -3.68
C VAL A 80 -8.01 0.43 -3.80
N ALA A 81 -7.08 0.92 -2.97
CA ALA A 81 -6.63 2.31 -3.01
C ALA A 81 -6.05 2.68 -4.38
N ILE A 82 -5.23 1.82 -4.96
CA ILE A 82 -4.65 2.01 -6.29
C ILE A 82 -5.72 1.97 -7.38
N PHE A 83 -6.63 0.99 -7.37
CA PHE A 83 -7.62 0.84 -8.44
C PHE A 83 -8.65 1.99 -8.47
N PHE A 84 -8.96 2.56 -7.31
CA PHE A 84 -9.95 3.64 -7.18
C PHE A 84 -9.32 5.01 -6.86
N HIS A 85 -8.01 5.18 -7.07
CA HIS A 85 -7.28 6.38 -6.64
C HIS A 85 -7.81 7.72 -7.20
N GLU A 86 -8.46 7.72 -8.37
CA GLU A 86 -9.02 8.94 -8.98
C GLU A 86 -10.30 9.45 -8.28
N ASP A 87 -11.01 8.56 -7.57
CA ASP A 87 -12.28 8.86 -6.88
C ASP A 87 -12.18 8.44 -5.42
N THR A 88 -11.80 9.40 -4.56
CA THR A 88 -11.54 9.14 -3.14
C THR A 88 -12.78 8.72 -2.36
N GLU A 89 -13.98 9.12 -2.79
CA GLU A 89 -15.24 8.71 -2.16
C GLU A 89 -15.58 7.27 -2.50
N LYS A 90 -15.43 6.88 -3.77
CA LYS A 90 -15.57 5.48 -4.18
C LYS A 90 -14.50 4.60 -3.55
N MET A 91 -13.26 5.08 -3.49
CA MET A 91 -12.17 4.38 -2.80
C MET A 91 -12.53 4.12 -1.33
N ARG A 92 -13.02 5.14 -0.60
CA ARG A 92 -13.51 4.98 0.78
C ARG A 92 -14.57 3.89 0.86
N GLU A 93 -15.61 3.97 0.02
CA GLU A 93 -16.69 2.99 0.00
C GLU A 93 -16.14 1.56 -0.17
N LYS A 94 -15.22 1.37 -1.12
CA LYS A 94 -14.65 0.07 -1.45
C LYS A 94 -13.69 -0.48 -0.39
N ILE A 95 -12.91 0.38 0.26
CA ILE A 95 -12.09 0.00 1.42
C ILE A 95 -13.01 -0.50 2.55
N LEU A 96 -14.08 0.24 2.86
CA LEU A 96 -15.03 -0.15 3.90
C LEU A 96 -15.78 -1.44 3.55
N GLU A 97 -16.12 -1.65 2.28
CA GLU A 97 -16.75 -2.88 1.79
C GLU A 97 -15.87 -4.11 2.05
N VAL A 98 -14.61 -4.04 1.63
CA VAL A 98 -13.62 -5.12 1.82
C VAL A 98 -13.36 -5.39 3.29
N GLN A 99 -13.22 -4.34 4.11
CA GLN A 99 -12.93 -4.49 5.53
C GLN A 99 -14.07 -5.11 6.33
N LYS A 100 -15.34 -4.94 5.93
CA LYS A 100 -16.46 -5.61 6.62
C LYS A 100 -16.32 -7.14 6.63
N VAL A 101 -15.62 -7.71 5.65
CA VAL A 101 -15.45 -9.16 5.51
C VAL A 101 -14.35 -9.70 6.42
N TRP A 102 -13.24 -8.97 6.57
CA TRP A 102 -12.11 -9.38 7.41
C TRP A 102 -12.23 -8.91 8.86
N ASN A 103 -12.83 -7.75 9.08
CA ASN A 103 -12.92 -7.12 10.39
C ASN A 103 -14.12 -7.64 11.17
N ARG A 104 -14.18 -8.97 11.39
CA ARG A 104 -15.22 -9.64 12.20
C ARG A 104 -15.31 -9.11 13.64
N GLN A 105 -14.29 -8.39 14.11
CA GLN A 105 -14.19 -7.81 15.44
C GLN A 105 -14.42 -6.29 15.48
N ASN A 106 -14.69 -5.67 14.32
CA ASN A 106 -14.96 -4.24 14.20
C ASN A 106 -13.87 -3.36 14.83
N GLU A 107 -12.60 -3.65 14.58
CA GLU A 107 -11.51 -2.81 15.07
C GLU A 107 -11.47 -1.47 14.32
N PRO A 108 -11.87 -0.34 14.96
CA PRO A 108 -12.05 0.92 14.27
C PRO A 108 -10.71 1.53 13.84
N VAL A 109 -9.61 1.15 14.51
CA VAL A 109 -8.27 1.66 14.24
C VAL A 109 -7.72 1.11 12.93
N VAL A 110 -7.96 -0.18 12.64
CA VAL A 110 -7.58 -0.81 11.36
C VAL A 110 -8.35 -0.19 10.20
N ARG A 111 -9.64 0.10 10.42
CA ARG A 111 -10.48 0.82 9.46
C ARG A 111 -9.89 2.18 9.14
N ASP A 112 -9.66 2.98 10.16
CA ASP A 112 -9.18 4.35 10.02
C ASP A 112 -7.78 4.40 9.41
N ALA A 113 -6.90 3.49 9.82
CA ALA A 113 -5.56 3.32 9.26
C ALA A 113 -5.60 3.08 7.74
N SER A 114 -6.47 2.17 7.30
CA SER A 114 -6.58 1.82 5.89
C SER A 114 -7.12 2.98 5.05
N LEU A 115 -8.07 3.74 5.60
CA LEU A 115 -8.61 4.94 4.96
C LEU A 115 -7.55 6.03 4.78
N ILE A 116 -6.77 6.35 5.83
CA ILE A 116 -5.75 7.41 5.74
C ILE A 116 -4.59 7.02 4.85
N ILE A 117 -4.18 5.75 4.87
CA ILE A 117 -3.11 5.24 4.00
C ILE A 117 -3.60 5.24 2.55
N GLY A 118 -4.82 4.77 2.30
CA GLY A 118 -5.46 4.83 0.98
C GLY A 118 -5.55 6.26 0.45
N TYR A 119 -5.96 7.21 1.29
CA TYR A 119 -6.00 8.64 0.94
C TYR A 119 -4.62 9.18 0.57
N ALA A 120 -3.60 8.95 1.39
CA ALA A 120 -2.25 9.43 1.11
C ALA A 120 -1.65 8.81 -0.18
N ILE A 121 -1.95 7.53 -0.46
CA ILE A 121 -1.61 6.89 -1.73
C ILE A 121 -2.33 7.59 -2.88
N ALA A 122 -3.65 7.81 -2.78
CA ALA A 122 -4.42 8.49 -3.82
C ALA A 122 -3.89 9.90 -4.12
N GLN A 123 -3.55 10.68 -3.09
CA GLN A 123 -2.93 11.99 -3.25
C GLN A 123 -1.58 11.89 -3.98
N SER A 124 -0.77 10.87 -3.66
CA SER A 124 0.52 10.63 -4.31
C SER A 124 0.37 10.21 -5.77
N LEU A 125 -0.55 9.29 -6.08
CA LEU A 125 -0.82 8.81 -7.44
C LEU A 125 -1.46 9.87 -8.34
N ASN A 126 -2.23 10.80 -7.76
CA ASN A 126 -2.81 11.93 -8.49
C ASN A 126 -1.87 13.14 -8.62
N GLU A 127 -0.66 13.11 -8.07
CA GLU A 127 0.24 14.29 -7.96
C GLU A 127 -0.40 15.47 -7.23
N LYS A 128 -1.31 15.20 -6.29
CA LYS A 128 -2.03 16.21 -5.49
C LYS A 128 -1.48 16.35 -4.06
N LEU A 129 -0.50 15.52 -3.69
CA LEU A 129 0.09 15.56 -2.36
C LEU A 129 0.81 16.88 -2.09
N ASN A 130 0.36 17.58 -1.05
CA ASN A 130 1.03 18.75 -0.49
C ASN A 130 1.50 18.42 0.94
N PRO A 131 2.82 18.44 1.23
CA PRO A 131 3.34 18.05 2.55
C PRO A 131 2.79 18.88 3.71
N HIS A 132 2.49 20.15 3.48
CA HIS A 132 2.01 21.06 4.51
C HIS A 132 0.53 20.86 4.87
N SER A 133 -0.28 20.37 3.92
CA SER A 133 -1.72 20.13 4.13
C SER A 133 -2.09 18.66 4.22
N LEU A 134 -1.20 17.74 3.83
CA LEU A 134 -1.47 16.29 3.77
C LEU A 134 -2.07 15.77 5.07
N ILE A 135 -1.47 16.11 6.21
CA ILE A 135 -1.96 15.63 7.51
C ILE A 135 -3.37 16.18 7.81
N SER A 136 -3.58 17.49 7.63
CA SER A 136 -4.90 18.09 7.88
C SER A 136 -5.98 17.56 6.93
N GLU A 137 -5.66 17.36 5.65
CA GLU A 137 -6.56 16.79 4.65
C GLU A 137 -6.88 15.33 4.97
N THR A 138 -5.88 14.55 5.37
CA THR A 138 -6.05 13.15 5.77
C THR A 138 -6.93 13.00 7.00
N VAL A 139 -6.75 13.88 8.00
CA VAL A 139 -7.63 13.92 9.19
C VAL A 139 -9.04 14.34 8.81
N SER A 140 -9.19 15.33 7.93
CA SER A 140 -10.51 15.73 7.43
C SER A 140 -11.19 14.62 6.64
N PHE A 141 -10.44 13.83 5.87
CA PHE A 141 -10.94 12.69 5.13
C PHE A 141 -11.47 11.58 6.04
N LEU A 142 -10.95 11.41 7.26
CA LEU A 142 -11.47 10.38 8.17
C LEU A 142 -12.89 10.64 8.67
N ASP A 143 -13.41 11.86 8.54
CA ASP A 143 -14.63 12.33 9.20
C ASP A 143 -14.59 12.10 10.73
N LYS A 144 -15.76 12.08 11.38
CA LYS A 144 -15.85 11.84 12.83
C LYS A 144 -15.52 10.39 13.16
N THR A 145 -14.45 10.18 13.91
CA THR A 145 -14.05 8.88 14.45
C THR A 145 -13.77 8.94 15.94
N SER A 146 -13.89 7.79 16.61
CA SER A 146 -13.59 7.60 18.04
C SER A 146 -12.16 7.12 18.29
N THR A 147 -11.37 6.88 17.25
CA THR A 147 -10.00 6.37 17.36
C THR A 147 -9.03 7.49 17.74
N SER A 148 -7.83 7.08 18.16
CA SER A 148 -6.71 7.95 18.50
C SER A 148 -5.89 8.40 17.28
N ILE A 149 -6.20 7.91 16.07
CA ILE A 149 -5.46 8.17 14.84
C ILE A 149 -5.43 9.67 14.48
N PRO A 150 -6.55 10.42 14.51
CA PRO A 150 -6.52 11.86 14.23
C PRO A 150 -5.57 12.62 15.15
N GLN A 151 -5.60 12.33 16.45
CA GLN A 151 -4.74 12.97 17.46
C GLN A 151 -3.28 12.62 17.21
N GLN A 152 -3.00 11.37 16.85
CA GLN A 152 -1.67 10.92 16.50
C GLN A 152 -1.14 11.64 15.26
N LEU A 153 -1.94 11.77 14.21
CA LEU A 153 -1.55 12.51 13.01
C LEU A 153 -1.34 14.00 13.29
N ILE A 154 -2.19 14.63 14.09
CA ILE A 154 -1.99 16.02 14.54
C ILE A 154 -0.64 16.16 15.28
N LYS A 155 -0.31 15.19 16.14
CA LYS A 155 0.99 15.16 16.83
C LYS A 155 2.16 15.03 15.84
N VAL A 156 2.00 14.23 14.79
CA VAL A 156 2.98 14.15 13.68
C VAL A 156 3.15 15.52 13.02
N ASN A 157 2.07 16.23 12.72
CA ASN A 157 2.14 17.57 12.11
C ASN A 157 2.91 18.56 13.00
N ASP A 158 2.65 18.55 14.31
CA ASP A 158 3.36 19.41 15.26
C ASP A 158 4.86 19.10 15.33
N LEU A 159 5.23 17.81 15.28
CA LEU A 159 6.63 17.38 15.25
C LEU A 159 7.33 17.82 13.96
N LEU A 160 6.66 17.71 12.82
CA LEU A 160 7.17 18.16 11.52
C LEU A 160 7.38 19.68 11.51
N ASN A 161 6.41 20.44 12.02
CA ASN A 161 6.50 21.91 12.11
C ASN A 161 7.63 22.38 13.02
N LYS A 162 7.94 21.62 14.08
CA LYS A 162 9.06 21.89 14.98
C LYS A 162 10.42 21.45 14.43
N GLY A 163 10.46 20.74 13.30
CA GLY A 163 11.67 20.12 12.78
C GLY A 163 12.28 19.11 13.75
N ALA A 164 11.44 18.40 14.51
CA ALA A 164 11.90 17.41 15.48
C ALA A 164 12.71 16.31 14.76
N GLY A 165 13.74 15.77 15.41
CA GLY A 165 14.48 14.59 14.93
C GLY A 165 13.75 13.28 15.18
N LEU A 166 14.25 12.18 14.61
CA LEU A 166 13.62 10.86 14.67
C LEU A 166 13.47 10.36 16.12
N GLU A 167 14.48 10.55 16.96
CA GLU A 167 14.48 10.08 18.35
C GLU A 167 13.40 10.78 19.18
N ILE A 168 13.21 12.09 18.95
CA ILE A 168 12.15 12.87 19.60
C ILE A 168 10.79 12.39 19.09
N ALA A 169 10.65 12.21 17.78
CA ALA A 169 9.40 11.75 17.18
C ALA A 169 9.00 10.36 17.69
N GLN A 170 9.94 9.41 17.78
CA GLN A 170 9.73 8.09 18.37
C GLN A 170 9.19 8.20 19.80
N ARG A 171 9.89 8.93 20.68
CA ARG A 171 9.48 9.09 22.08
C ARG A 171 8.08 9.70 22.20
N GLU A 172 7.79 10.69 21.38
CA GLU A 172 6.52 11.42 21.42
C GLU A 172 5.37 10.63 20.78
N LEU A 173 5.62 9.85 19.73
CA LEU A 173 4.59 9.08 19.04
C LEU A 173 4.31 7.74 19.72
N SER A 174 5.15 7.30 20.66
CA SER A 174 4.91 6.12 21.49
C SER A 174 3.60 6.22 22.28
N SER A 175 2.74 5.23 22.11
CA SER A 175 1.46 5.09 22.80
C SER A 175 1.22 3.63 23.20
N PRO A 176 0.34 3.34 24.17
CA PRO A 176 -0.04 1.96 24.52
C PRO A 176 -0.63 1.19 23.33
N GLU A 177 -1.26 1.93 22.41
CA GLU A 177 -1.82 1.40 21.17
C GLU A 177 -0.76 1.32 20.08
N LYS A 178 -0.07 0.18 20.04
CA LYS A 178 1.08 -0.09 19.16
C LYS A 178 0.80 0.17 17.68
N LEU A 179 -0.41 -0.11 17.18
CA LEU A 179 -0.73 0.13 15.77
C LEU A 179 -0.81 1.62 15.46
N THR A 180 -1.47 2.42 16.30
CA THR A 180 -1.52 3.89 16.16
C THR A 180 -0.12 4.50 16.21
N SER A 181 0.71 4.00 17.14
CA SER A 181 2.12 4.33 17.25
C SER A 181 2.88 4.11 15.93
N ASN A 182 2.75 2.91 15.35
CA ASN A 182 3.38 2.52 14.09
C ASN A 182 2.91 3.39 12.91
N ILE A 183 1.61 3.67 12.82
CA ILE A 183 1.03 4.53 11.78
C ILE A 183 1.59 5.95 11.88
N GLY A 184 1.56 6.56 13.07
CA GLY A 184 2.07 7.91 13.27
C GLY A 184 3.54 8.01 12.87
N LEU A 185 4.34 7.03 13.26
CA LEU A 185 5.76 7.01 12.93
C LEU A 185 6.02 6.80 11.43
N ALA A 186 5.24 5.96 10.75
CA ALA A 186 5.33 5.78 9.31
C ALA A 186 5.02 7.09 8.55
N PHE A 187 3.96 7.80 8.95
CA PHE A 187 3.62 9.12 8.39
C PHE A 187 4.71 10.16 8.67
N TYR A 188 5.25 10.20 9.89
CA TYR A 188 6.34 11.11 10.24
C TYR A 188 7.59 10.83 9.40
N CYS A 189 8.00 9.56 9.26
CA CYS A 189 9.15 9.19 8.43
C CYS A 189 8.90 9.62 6.98
N PHE A 190 7.75 9.28 6.41
CA PHE A 190 7.41 9.65 5.04
C PHE A 190 7.42 11.16 4.80
N VAL A 191 6.71 11.94 5.61
CA VAL A 191 6.58 13.38 5.36
C VAL A 191 7.88 14.15 5.67
N SER A 192 8.65 13.72 6.68
CA SER A 192 9.93 14.35 7.00
C SER A 192 11.02 14.08 5.96
N THR A 193 10.86 13.04 5.13
CA THR A 193 11.84 12.64 4.09
C THR A 193 11.17 12.35 2.76
N LEU A 194 10.17 13.18 2.41
CA LEU A 194 9.25 12.97 1.29
C LEU A 194 9.94 12.58 -0.03
N GLU A 195 11.06 13.23 -0.34
CA GLU A 195 11.81 13.07 -1.60
C GLU A 195 12.90 11.99 -1.53
N ASP A 196 13.09 11.37 -0.37
CA ASP A 196 14.16 10.39 -0.12
C ASP A 196 13.53 9.06 0.36
N PHE A 197 13.28 8.18 -0.61
CA PHE A 197 12.75 6.85 -0.35
C PHE A 197 13.66 6.02 0.57
N PRO A 198 14.97 5.88 0.31
CA PRO A 198 15.87 5.13 1.18
C PRO A 198 15.82 5.61 2.62
N LEU A 199 15.90 6.91 2.83
CA LEU A 199 15.90 7.49 4.16
C LEU A 199 14.56 7.27 4.87
N THR A 200 13.44 7.37 4.13
CA THR A 200 12.10 7.08 4.68
C THR A 200 12.04 5.66 5.26
N VAL A 201 12.46 4.67 4.47
CA VAL A 201 12.39 3.25 4.86
C VAL A 201 13.38 2.94 5.99
N LEU A 202 14.62 3.46 5.91
CA LEU A 202 15.63 3.24 6.94
C LEU A 202 15.20 3.84 8.29
N ARG A 203 14.63 5.05 8.31
CA ARG A 203 14.10 5.67 9.54
C ARG A 203 12.92 4.89 10.11
N ALA A 204 12.04 4.37 9.26
CA ALA A 204 10.92 3.53 9.68
C ALA A 204 11.36 2.16 10.23
N ASN A 205 12.57 1.72 9.88
CA ASN A 205 13.17 0.47 10.36
C ASN A 205 13.97 0.65 11.67
N GLN A 206 14.54 1.82 11.93
CA GLN A 206 15.39 2.13 13.10
C GLN A 206 14.61 2.26 14.44
N ASN A 207 13.64 1.38 14.69
CA ASN A 207 12.65 1.53 15.77
C ASN A 207 12.69 0.37 16.77
N HIS A 208 13.78 0.23 17.52
CA HIS A 208 13.95 -0.86 18.50
C HIS A 208 12.87 -0.88 19.61
N ASP A 209 12.28 0.28 19.92
CA ASP A 209 11.27 0.41 20.99
C ASP A 209 9.83 0.15 20.51
N PHE A 210 9.57 0.15 19.19
CA PHE A 210 8.25 -0.12 18.63
C PHE A 210 8.11 -1.59 18.29
N ALA A 211 6.99 -2.19 18.69
CA ALA A 211 6.67 -3.55 18.27
C ALA A 211 6.28 -3.56 16.78
N ASN A 212 6.80 -4.52 16.01
CA ASN A 212 6.42 -4.78 14.61
C ASN A 212 6.88 -3.66 13.66
N GLN A 213 8.20 -3.51 13.60
CA GLN A 213 8.92 -2.60 12.71
C GLN A 213 8.59 -2.84 11.23
N ASP A 214 8.27 -4.10 10.88
CA ASP A 214 7.82 -4.52 9.56
C ASP A 214 6.54 -3.81 9.12
N VAL A 215 5.54 -3.66 9.99
CA VAL A 215 4.31 -2.92 9.67
C VAL A 215 4.60 -1.44 9.44
N THR A 216 5.35 -0.80 10.32
CA THR A 216 5.74 0.61 10.19
C THR A 216 6.52 0.86 8.91
N SER A 217 7.53 0.04 8.65
CA SER A 217 8.41 0.14 7.49
C SER A 217 7.68 -0.18 6.19
N ALA A 218 6.79 -1.17 6.17
CA ALA A 218 5.95 -1.45 5.01
C ALA A 218 5.02 -0.28 4.67
N ILE A 219 4.34 0.31 5.65
CA ILE A 219 3.46 1.47 5.42
C ILE A 219 4.28 2.67 4.91
N ALA A 220 5.40 3.00 5.57
CA ALA A 220 6.28 4.09 5.15
C ALA A 220 6.81 3.86 3.72
N GLY A 221 7.16 2.61 3.41
CA GLY A 221 7.59 2.17 2.09
C GLY A 221 6.52 2.36 1.03
N VAL A 222 5.26 1.98 1.29
CA VAL A 222 4.15 2.21 0.34
C VAL A 222 3.97 3.69 0.05
N LEU A 223 3.88 4.51 1.09
CA LEU A 223 3.65 5.95 0.96
C LEU A 223 4.79 6.59 0.15
N SER A 224 6.03 6.31 0.54
CA SER A 224 7.20 6.84 -0.14
C SER A 224 7.34 6.32 -1.57
N GLY A 225 7.07 5.04 -1.80
CA GLY A 225 7.10 4.42 -3.12
C GLY A 225 6.01 4.96 -4.06
N SER A 226 4.82 5.24 -3.54
CA SER A 226 3.73 5.86 -4.30
C SER A 226 4.04 7.30 -4.73
N TYR A 227 4.86 8.01 -3.94
CA TYR A 227 5.29 9.38 -4.24
C TYR A 227 6.54 9.42 -5.14
N ASN A 228 7.60 8.71 -4.75
CA ASN A 228 8.91 8.72 -5.40
C ASN A 228 9.01 7.79 -6.61
N SER A 229 8.03 6.90 -6.79
CA SER A 229 7.99 5.88 -7.85
C SER A 229 9.16 4.88 -7.78
N THR A 230 9.23 3.97 -8.75
CA THR A 230 10.39 3.07 -8.88
C THR A 230 11.73 3.79 -9.07
N VAL A 231 11.71 5.03 -9.57
CA VAL A 231 12.91 5.84 -9.81
C VAL A 231 13.60 6.23 -8.50
N GLY A 232 12.83 6.44 -7.42
CA GLY A 232 13.39 6.75 -6.11
C GLY A 232 13.96 5.53 -5.36
N ILE A 233 13.67 4.31 -5.83
CA ILE A 233 14.09 3.08 -5.15
C ILE A 233 15.53 2.72 -5.60
N PRO A 234 16.48 2.55 -4.66
CA PRO A 234 17.85 2.18 -5.00
C PRO A 234 17.95 0.88 -5.80
N VAL A 235 18.74 0.90 -6.88
CA VAL A 235 18.93 -0.27 -7.75
C VAL A 235 19.49 -1.47 -6.97
N ASN A 236 20.41 -1.23 -6.03
CA ASN A 236 21.00 -2.29 -5.19
C ASN A 236 19.97 -2.99 -4.30
N TRP A 237 18.84 -2.35 -3.96
CA TRP A 237 17.75 -2.98 -3.21
C TRP A 237 16.85 -3.82 -4.13
N GLN A 238 16.68 -3.41 -5.39
CA GLN A 238 15.89 -4.14 -6.38
C GLN A 238 16.56 -5.45 -6.82
N ILE A 239 17.90 -5.50 -6.83
CA ILE A 239 18.69 -6.67 -7.25
C ILE A 239 19.27 -7.48 -6.08
N SER A 240 18.92 -7.14 -4.84
CA SER A 240 19.49 -7.80 -3.66
C SER A 240 19.07 -9.27 -3.60
N PRO A 241 19.98 -10.23 -3.35
CA PRO A 241 19.64 -11.65 -3.17
C PRO A 241 18.59 -11.91 -2.08
N LEU A 242 18.55 -11.06 -1.05
CA LEU A 242 17.58 -11.10 0.04
C LEU A 242 16.14 -10.80 -0.44
N VAL A 243 16.04 -10.04 -1.54
CA VAL A 243 14.80 -9.62 -2.20
C VAL A 243 14.44 -10.56 -3.35
N THR A 244 15.43 -11.15 -4.04
CA THR A 244 15.19 -11.99 -5.21
C THR A 244 14.97 -13.47 -4.92
N ASN A 245 15.44 -13.99 -3.77
CA ASN A 245 15.47 -15.43 -3.49
C ASN A 245 14.53 -15.87 -2.35
N SER A 246 13.73 -14.97 -1.79
CA SER A 246 12.78 -15.28 -0.72
C SER A 246 11.36 -15.28 -1.29
N PRO A 247 10.54 -16.35 -1.07
CA PRO A 247 9.15 -16.39 -1.49
C PRO A 247 8.29 -15.48 -0.60
N ALA A 248 8.45 -14.18 -0.77
CA ALA A 248 7.77 -13.14 -0.01
C ALA A 248 6.42 -12.82 -0.66
N TRP A 249 5.37 -12.67 0.17
CA TRP A 249 3.97 -12.50 -0.27
C TRP A 249 3.39 -13.63 -1.12
N GLY A 250 4.03 -14.81 -1.14
CA GLY A 250 3.63 -15.92 -2.01
C GLY A 250 4.10 -15.75 -3.46
N LEU A 251 4.96 -14.77 -3.73
CA LEU A 251 5.60 -14.54 -5.02
C LEU A 251 7.05 -15.02 -4.97
N GLU A 252 7.55 -15.58 -6.08
CA GLU A 252 8.88 -16.19 -6.12
C GLU A 252 10.00 -15.16 -6.34
N ASN A 253 9.69 -14.00 -6.93
CA ASN A 253 10.67 -12.96 -7.21
C ASN A 253 10.06 -11.57 -7.38
N PHE A 254 10.93 -10.56 -7.32
CA PHE A 254 10.63 -9.14 -7.53
C PHE A 254 9.92 -8.84 -8.87
N THR A 255 10.27 -9.55 -9.94
CA THR A 255 9.68 -9.36 -11.28
C THR A 255 8.18 -9.70 -11.28
N GLN A 256 7.74 -10.63 -10.44
CA GLN A 256 6.31 -10.96 -10.31
C GLN A 256 5.51 -9.79 -9.72
N ILE A 257 6.07 -9.03 -8.77
CA ILE A 257 5.41 -7.83 -8.22
C ILE A 257 5.25 -6.76 -9.30
N LEU A 258 6.29 -6.56 -10.12
CA LEU A 258 6.23 -5.64 -11.25
C LEU A 258 5.18 -6.08 -12.28
N LYS A 259 5.16 -7.36 -12.66
CA LYS A 259 4.16 -7.93 -13.58
C LYS A 259 2.75 -7.77 -13.02
N LEU A 260 2.57 -8.00 -11.72
CA LEU A 260 1.29 -7.85 -11.03
C LEU A 260 0.80 -6.40 -11.09
N ALA A 261 1.65 -5.44 -10.76
CA ALA A 261 1.35 -4.01 -10.83
C ALA A 261 1.01 -3.57 -12.26
N ASP A 262 1.79 -4.01 -13.26
CA ASP A 262 1.56 -3.67 -14.67
C ASP A 262 0.24 -4.22 -15.19
N THR A 263 -0.05 -5.49 -14.88
CA THR A 263 -1.27 -6.15 -15.32
C THR A 263 -2.49 -5.51 -14.68
N MET A 264 -2.41 -5.20 -13.38
CA MET A 264 -3.47 -4.47 -12.67
C MET A 264 -3.72 -3.10 -13.29
N MET A 265 -2.66 -2.34 -13.59
CA MET A 265 -2.81 -1.01 -14.20
C MET A 265 -3.36 -1.06 -15.61
N ALA A 266 -3.04 -2.10 -16.35
CA ALA A 266 -3.61 -2.29 -17.66
C ALA A 266 -5.10 -2.63 -17.58
N VAL A 267 -5.51 -3.50 -16.65
CA VAL A 267 -6.93 -3.78 -16.36
C VAL A 267 -7.67 -2.53 -15.92
N TRP A 268 -7.08 -1.72 -15.03
CA TRP A 268 -7.62 -0.41 -14.63
C TRP A 268 -7.81 0.52 -15.83
N SER A 269 -6.86 0.55 -16.77
CA SER A 269 -6.96 1.33 -18.01
C SER A 269 -7.94 0.78 -19.05
N GLY A 270 -8.64 -0.32 -18.74
CA GLY A 270 -9.62 -0.95 -19.63
C GLY A 270 -9.03 -1.94 -20.63
N VAL A 271 -7.81 -2.44 -20.41
CA VAL A 271 -7.20 -3.50 -21.23
C VAL A 271 -7.58 -4.86 -20.65
N TYR A 272 -8.53 -5.54 -21.30
CA TYR A 272 -9.11 -6.80 -20.81
C TYR A 272 -8.48 -8.08 -21.40
N ASN A 273 -7.51 -7.97 -22.33
CA ASN A 273 -6.89 -9.12 -22.99
C ASN A 273 -5.37 -9.14 -22.80
N PHE A 274 -4.91 -9.65 -21.66
CA PHE A 274 -3.53 -10.13 -21.52
C PHE A 274 -3.47 -11.59 -21.95
N ARG A 275 -3.09 -11.85 -23.21
CA ARG A 275 -2.49 -13.14 -23.54
C ARG A 275 -1.00 -13.03 -23.24
N ASP A 276 -0.46 -14.01 -22.53
CA ASP A 276 0.93 -14.10 -22.03
C ASP A 276 2.03 -14.15 -23.13
N ASP A 277 1.72 -13.83 -24.39
CA ASP A 277 2.71 -13.82 -25.47
C ASP A 277 3.33 -12.42 -25.60
N CYS A 278 4.28 -12.11 -24.73
CA CYS A 278 5.35 -11.18 -25.06
C CYS A 278 6.68 -11.95 -25.20
N GLY A 279 6.62 -13.03 -25.98
CA GLY A 279 7.75 -13.60 -26.68
C GLY A 279 7.43 -13.49 -28.17
N GLU A 280 8.24 -12.74 -28.90
CA GLU A 280 8.10 -12.43 -30.33
C GLU A 280 7.11 -11.31 -30.65
N CYS A 281 7.67 -10.21 -31.18
CA CYS A 281 6.93 -9.27 -32.03
C CYS A 281 6.39 -10.02 -33.25
N ALA A 282 5.25 -10.69 -33.09
CA ALA A 282 4.47 -11.23 -34.19
C ALA A 282 3.45 -10.19 -34.62
N GLU A 283 3.58 -9.80 -35.88
CA GLU A 283 2.83 -8.78 -36.59
C GLU A 283 1.32 -8.77 -36.30
N THR A 284 0.82 -7.56 -36.02
CA THR A 284 -0.61 -7.18 -36.10
C THR A 284 -1.59 -7.93 -35.20
N ARG A 285 -1.54 -7.65 -33.89
CA ARG A 285 -2.76 -7.72 -33.07
C ARG A 285 -2.98 -6.42 -32.34
N TYR A 286 -3.98 -5.67 -32.80
CA TYR A 286 -4.44 -4.44 -32.17
C TYR A 286 -4.85 -4.72 -30.72
N THR A 287 -4.21 -4.03 -29.77
CA THR A 287 -4.70 -3.93 -28.40
C THR A 287 -6.02 -3.16 -28.43
N ILE A 288 -7.13 -3.84 -28.16
CA ILE A 288 -8.46 -3.23 -28.20
C ILE A 288 -8.72 -2.55 -26.86
N PHE A 289 -8.82 -1.22 -26.87
CA PHE A 289 -9.32 -0.42 -25.76
C PHE A 289 -10.84 -0.38 -25.86
N ALA A 290 -11.56 -0.90 -24.86
CA ALA A 290 -13.01 -0.85 -24.83
C ALA A 290 -13.48 -0.10 -23.58
N ALA A 291 -14.41 0.84 -23.76
CA ALA A 291 -15.16 1.40 -22.65
C ALA A 291 -16.00 0.28 -21.99
N PRO A 292 -16.15 0.28 -20.65
CA PRO A 292 -16.89 -0.75 -19.94
C PRO A 292 -18.31 -0.93 -20.52
N HIS A 293 -18.70 -2.18 -20.76
CA HIS A 293 -20.05 -2.63 -21.17
C HIS A 293 -20.55 -2.32 -22.60
N ILE A 294 -19.72 -1.81 -23.53
CA ILE A 294 -20.19 -1.53 -24.90
C ILE A 294 -20.19 -2.79 -25.79
N ILE A 295 -19.29 -3.74 -25.58
CA ILE A 295 -19.21 -4.95 -26.39
C ILE A 295 -19.56 -6.17 -25.52
N ARG A 296 -20.82 -6.63 -25.61
CA ARG A 296 -21.21 -7.95 -25.13
C ARG A 296 -20.89 -8.98 -26.21
N ARG A 297 -20.25 -10.09 -25.83
CA ARG A 297 -20.10 -11.27 -26.69
C ARG A 297 -21.51 -11.80 -27.04
N ARG A 298 -21.80 -11.99 -28.32
CA ARG A 298 -22.88 -12.87 -28.76
C ARG A 298 -22.42 -14.32 -28.63
#